data_AF-A0A177QRN8-F1
#
_entry.id   AF-A0A177QRN8-F1
#
_cell.length_a   1.000
_cell.length_b   1.000
_cell.length_c   1.000
_cell.angle_alpha   90.00
_cell.angle_beta   90.00
_cell.angle_gamma   90.00
#
_symmetry.space_group_name_H-M   'P 1'
#
loop_
_entity.id
_entity.type
_entity.pdbx_description
1 polymer ?
#
loop_
_entity_poly.entity_id
_entity_poly.type
_entity_poly.pdbx_seq_one_letter_code
_entity_poly.pdbx_strand_id
1 'polypeptide(L)'
;MRDLPAAKHLDTPTLNDHVPQLIEELATALQASSDETIPEALSEASPPAHGLQRVADGYDIEEVVAEYNILRGCVHDLAQANGLTLQGKPFHILNRVLDSAIGLAVKTFAAGQAAEVRGRREEYLAFVAHDLRTPLNAISLALRAGSASPRTPRCSGPCAAT
;
A
#
# COMPACT_ATOMS: atom_id res chain seq x y z
N MET A 1 -9.52 0.19 19.07
CA MET A 1 -9.10 0.53 17.69
C MET A 1 -8.89 2.03 17.53
N ARG A 2 -9.86 2.88 17.90
CA ARG A 2 -9.74 4.36 17.84
C ARG A 2 -8.56 4.99 18.58
N ASP A 3 -7.95 4.29 19.52
CA ASP A 3 -6.79 4.79 20.27
C ASP A 3 -5.49 4.79 19.45
N LEU A 4 -5.45 4.06 18.32
CA LEU A 4 -4.31 4.07 17.41
C LEU A 4 -4.18 5.44 16.73
N PRO A 5 -2.95 5.98 16.59
CA PRO A 5 -2.71 7.28 15.95
C PRO A 5 -3.46 7.50 14.63
N ALA A 6 -3.32 6.60 13.65
CA ALA A 6 -3.96 6.73 12.34
C ALA A 6 -5.49 6.56 12.41
N ALA A 7 -5.98 5.76 13.36
CA ALA A 7 -7.41 5.49 13.53
C ALA A 7 -8.22 6.69 14.06
N LYS A 8 -7.58 7.71 14.65
CA LYS A 8 -8.27 8.85 15.27
C LYS A 8 -9.08 9.71 14.30
N HIS A 9 -8.69 9.71 13.04
CA HIS A 9 -9.29 10.54 11.99
C HIS A 9 -10.24 9.77 11.08
N LEU A 10 -10.33 8.44 11.24
CA LEU A 10 -11.22 7.60 10.47
C LEU A 10 -12.63 7.59 11.07
N ASP A 11 -13.63 7.49 10.21
CA ASP A 11 -15.01 7.29 10.65
C ASP A 11 -15.23 5.84 11.13
N THR A 12 -16.31 5.61 11.87
CA THR A 12 -16.62 4.28 12.42
C THR A 12 -16.81 3.21 11.34
N PRO A 13 -17.51 3.49 10.21
CA PRO A 13 -17.62 2.54 9.11
C PRO A 13 -16.26 2.06 8.57
N THR A 14 -15.32 2.97 8.28
CA THR A 14 -13.98 2.61 7.78
C THR A 14 -13.12 1.88 8.81
N LEU A 15 -13.36 2.10 10.10
CA LEU A 15 -12.67 1.30 11.13
C LEU A 15 -13.19 -0.13 11.23
N ASN A 16 -14.46 -0.36 10.89
CA ASN A 16 -15.16 -1.62 11.14
C ASN A 16 -15.49 -2.41 9.87
N ASP A 17 -15.16 -1.92 8.68
CA ASP A 17 -15.52 -2.51 7.38
C ASP A 17 -15.06 -3.97 7.20
N HIS A 18 -13.89 -4.33 7.69
CA HIS A 18 -13.32 -5.68 7.56
C HIS A 18 -13.59 -6.59 8.77
N VAL A 19 -14.07 -6.05 9.89
CA VAL A 19 -14.29 -6.80 11.14
C VAL A 19 -15.40 -7.86 11.02
N PRO A 20 -16.60 -7.56 10.47
CA PRO A 20 -17.70 -8.53 10.39
C PRO A 20 -17.30 -9.83 9.69
N GLN A 21 -16.59 -9.73 8.57
CA GLN A 21 -16.18 -10.90 7.80
C GLN A 21 -15.18 -11.77 8.59
N LEU A 22 -14.19 -11.15 9.24
CA LEU A 22 -13.24 -11.89 10.08
C LEU A 22 -13.92 -12.60 11.26
N ILE A 23 -14.94 -11.97 11.85
CA ILE A 23 -15.71 -12.59 12.94
C ILE A 23 -16.58 -13.75 12.43
N GLU A 24 -17.14 -13.64 11.23
CA GLU A 24 -17.88 -14.74 10.58
C GLU A 24 -16.96 -15.94 10.28
N GLU A 25 -15.74 -15.68 9.81
CA GLU A 25 -14.71 -16.70 9.59
C GLU A 25 -14.31 -17.38 10.90
N LEU A 26 -14.09 -16.60 11.97
CA LEU A 26 -13.82 -17.13 13.31
C LEU A 26 -14.98 -17.98 13.83
N ALA A 27 -16.21 -17.51 13.69
CA ALA A 27 -17.40 -18.24 14.14
C ALA A 27 -17.57 -19.56 13.38
N THR A 28 -17.30 -19.56 12.08
CA THR A 28 -17.32 -20.77 11.23
C THR A 28 -16.25 -21.77 11.68
N ALA A 29 -15.03 -21.30 11.92
CA ALA A 29 -13.92 -22.13 12.39
C ALA A 29 -14.21 -22.78 13.76
N LEU A 30 -14.80 -22.02 14.68
CA LEU A 30 -15.20 -22.51 16.01
C LEU A 30 -16.32 -23.55 15.90
N GLN A 31 -17.32 -23.33 15.06
CA GLN A 31 -18.43 -24.28 14.83
C GLN A 31 -17.96 -25.59 14.20
N ALA A 32 -17.05 -25.52 13.23
CA ALA A 32 -16.49 -26.70 12.57
C ALA A 32 -15.63 -27.56 13.50
N SER A 33 -15.14 -26.99 14.62
CA SER A 33 -14.16 -27.64 15.50
C SER A 33 -12.99 -28.26 14.72
N SER A 34 -12.61 -27.66 13.58
CA SER A 34 -11.60 -28.23 12.70
C SER A 34 -10.20 -27.83 13.16
N ASP A 35 -9.36 -28.83 13.40
CA ASP A 35 -7.91 -28.62 13.59
C ASP A 35 -7.17 -28.54 12.25
N GLU A 36 -7.85 -28.83 11.14
CA GLU A 36 -7.31 -28.56 9.82
C GLU A 36 -7.01 -27.07 9.71
N THR A 37 -5.80 -26.78 9.22
CA THR A 37 -5.45 -25.44 8.77
C THR A 37 -6.62 -24.98 7.91
N ILE A 38 -7.10 -23.78 8.19
CA ILE A 38 -8.04 -23.09 7.33
C ILE A 38 -7.23 -22.09 6.48
N PRO A 39 -6.30 -22.48 5.58
CA PRO A 39 -5.78 -21.49 4.63
C PRO A 39 -6.86 -21.11 3.62
N GLU A 40 -7.88 -21.96 3.41
CA GLU A 40 -8.85 -21.81 2.33
C GLU A 40 -10.15 -21.11 2.74
N ALA A 41 -10.52 -21.09 4.03
CA ALA A 41 -11.73 -20.39 4.50
C ALA A 41 -11.47 -19.05 5.21
N LEU A 42 -10.21 -18.68 5.46
CA LEU A 42 -9.87 -17.27 5.57
C LEU A 42 -9.98 -16.75 4.16
N SER A 43 -11.09 -16.07 3.85
CA SER A 43 -11.28 -15.52 2.52
C SER A 43 -10.03 -14.74 2.17
N GLU A 44 -9.40 -15.09 1.05
CA GLU A 44 -8.26 -14.34 0.50
C GLU A 44 -8.61 -12.86 0.25
N ALA A 45 -9.87 -12.44 0.45
CA ALA A 45 -10.31 -11.07 0.28
C ALA A 45 -10.17 -10.21 1.55
N SER A 46 -10.54 -10.66 2.76
CA SER A 46 -10.69 -9.71 3.89
C SER A 46 -9.36 -9.24 4.49
N PRO A 47 -8.50 -10.10 5.09
CA PRO A 47 -7.24 -9.63 5.64
C PRO A 47 -6.31 -9.02 4.58
N PRO A 48 -6.20 -9.57 3.35
CA PRO A 48 -5.47 -8.93 2.26
C PRO A 48 -5.98 -7.53 1.89
N ALA A 49 -7.29 -7.35 1.71
CA ALA A 49 -7.87 -6.04 1.41
C ALA A 49 -7.66 -5.06 2.57
N HIS A 50 -7.82 -5.52 3.80
CA HIS A 50 -7.58 -4.72 5.00
C HIS A 50 -6.15 -4.18 5.03
N GLY A 51 -5.14 -5.03 4.79
CA GLY A 51 -3.75 -4.58 4.72
C GLY A 51 -3.49 -3.51 3.66
N LEU A 52 -4.13 -3.61 2.48
CA LEU A 52 -4.03 -2.58 1.44
C LEU A 52 -4.76 -1.29 1.81
N GLN A 53 -5.95 -1.39 2.39
CA GLN A 53 -6.73 -0.24 2.85
C GLN A 53 -5.96 0.55 3.91
N ARG A 54 -5.30 -0.14 4.85
CA ARG A 54 -4.48 0.51 5.88
C ARG A 54 -3.26 1.25 5.35
N VAL A 55 -2.70 0.84 4.20
CA VAL A 55 -1.70 1.66 3.50
C VAL A 55 -2.32 2.99 3.06
N ALA A 56 -3.49 2.95 2.42
CA ALA A 56 -4.19 4.14 1.95
C ALA A 56 -4.66 5.06 3.10
N ASP A 57 -5.01 4.47 4.25
CA ASP A 57 -5.42 5.19 5.46
C ASP A 57 -4.23 5.77 6.25
N GLY A 58 -2.98 5.50 5.83
CA GLY A 58 -1.78 6.06 6.45
C GLY A 58 -1.36 5.40 7.76
N TYR A 59 -1.75 4.15 8.00
CA TYR A 59 -1.28 3.37 9.15
C TYR A 59 0.21 3.05 9.03
N ASP A 60 0.86 2.88 10.18
CA ASP A 60 2.10 2.12 10.30
C ASP A 60 1.83 0.60 10.41
N ILE A 61 2.80 -0.23 10.02
CA ILE A 61 2.73 -1.69 10.13
C ILE A 61 2.50 -2.14 11.58
N GLU A 62 3.08 -1.43 12.55
CA GLU A 62 2.86 -1.68 13.98
C GLU A 62 1.40 -1.41 14.38
N GLU A 63 0.77 -0.39 13.79
CA GLU A 63 -0.65 -0.09 14.02
C GLU A 63 -1.57 -1.15 13.44
N VAL A 64 -1.24 -1.71 12.27
CA VAL A 64 -1.98 -2.85 11.69
C VAL A 64 -1.96 -4.04 12.65
N VAL A 65 -0.79 -4.41 13.17
CA VAL A 65 -0.68 -5.51 14.15
C VAL A 65 -1.42 -5.18 15.45
N ALA A 66 -1.29 -3.95 15.93
CA ALA A 66 -1.96 -3.50 17.16
C ALA A 66 -3.49 -3.54 17.00
N GLU A 67 -4.03 -3.24 15.83
CA GLU A 67 -5.47 -3.29 15.55
C GLU A 67 -6.03 -4.71 15.74
N TYR A 68 -5.36 -5.73 15.21
CA TYR A 68 -5.72 -7.14 15.44
C TYR A 68 -5.56 -7.57 16.91
N ASN A 69 -4.54 -7.08 17.61
CA ASN A 69 -4.36 -7.36 19.03
C ASN A 69 -5.47 -6.76 19.89
N ILE A 70 -5.93 -5.55 19.55
CA ILE A 70 -7.10 -4.94 20.20
C ILE A 70 -8.35 -5.77 19.92
N LEU A 71 -8.57 -6.20 18.68
CA LEU A 71 -9.70 -7.08 18.34
C LEU A 71 -9.68 -8.39 19.14
N ARG A 72 -8.50 -9.02 19.26
CA ARG A 72 -8.31 -10.23 20.08
C ARG A 72 -8.74 -10.00 21.52
N GLY A 73 -8.33 -8.88 22.11
CA GLY A 73 -8.76 -8.46 23.44
C GLY A 73 -10.27 -8.33 23.54
N CYS A 74 -10.91 -7.63 22.60
CA CYS A 74 -12.36 -7.48 22.56
C CYS A 74 -13.10 -8.82 22.46
N VAL A 75 -12.60 -9.78 21.68
CA VAL A 75 -13.18 -11.12 21.58
C VAL A 75 -13.05 -11.88 22.91
N HIS A 76 -11.90 -11.77 23.58
CA HIS A 76 -11.70 -12.37 24.91
C HIS A 76 -12.63 -11.76 25.97
N ASP A 77 -12.72 -10.44 26.01
CA ASP A 77 -13.59 -9.70 26.94
C ASP A 77 -15.06 -10.08 26.71
N LEU A 78 -15.48 -10.19 25.45
CA LEU A 78 -16.83 -10.62 25.08
C LEU A 78 -17.11 -12.05 25.55
N ALA A 79 -16.17 -12.98 25.36
CA ALA A 79 -16.33 -14.36 25.81
C ALA A 79 -16.47 -14.42 27.34
N GLN A 80 -15.61 -13.71 28.06
CA GLN A 80 -15.64 -13.63 29.52
C GLN A 80 -16.96 -13.02 30.04
N ALA A 81 -17.44 -11.95 29.42
CA ALA A 81 -18.71 -11.31 29.77
C ALA A 81 -19.92 -12.23 29.59
N ASN A 82 -19.81 -13.22 28.70
CA ASN A 82 -20.84 -14.24 28.45
C ASN A 82 -20.60 -15.55 29.22
N GLY A 83 -19.66 -15.58 30.17
CA GLY A 83 -19.35 -16.77 30.97
C GLY A 83 -18.69 -17.90 30.17
N LEU A 84 -18.16 -17.61 28.98
CA LEU A 84 -17.47 -18.57 28.13
C LEU A 84 -15.99 -18.60 28.49
N THR A 85 -15.44 -19.81 28.63
CA THR A 85 -14.01 -20.00 28.87
C THR A 85 -13.32 -20.38 27.56
N LEU A 86 -12.54 -19.45 27.01
CA LEU A 86 -11.68 -19.71 25.84
C LEU A 86 -10.41 -20.43 26.28
N GLN A 87 -10.48 -21.75 26.44
CA GLN A 87 -9.34 -22.61 26.76
C GLN A 87 -9.32 -23.84 25.85
N GLY A 88 -8.15 -24.50 25.77
CA GLY A 88 -7.97 -25.69 24.95
C GLY A 88 -8.24 -25.41 23.47
N LYS A 89 -9.05 -26.27 22.84
CA LYS A 89 -9.28 -26.22 21.39
C LYS A 89 -9.87 -24.89 20.86
N PRO A 90 -10.94 -24.32 21.45
CA PRO A 90 -11.43 -22.99 21.07
C PRO A 90 -10.37 -21.89 21.11
N PHE A 91 -9.48 -21.90 22.10
CA PHE A 91 -8.38 -20.94 22.22
C PHE A 91 -7.36 -21.11 21.08
N HIS A 92 -7.00 -22.34 20.74
CA HIS A 92 -6.10 -22.61 19.61
C HIS A 92 -6.71 -22.19 18.27
N ILE A 93 -8.01 -22.43 18.06
CA ILE A 93 -8.73 -22.00 16.85
C ILE A 93 -8.71 -20.47 16.73
N LEU A 94 -9.05 -19.75 17.81
CA LEU A 94 -9.03 -18.29 17.84
C LEU A 94 -7.67 -17.71 17.45
N ASN A 95 -6.61 -18.16 18.13
CA ASN A 95 -5.26 -17.66 17.86
C ASN A 95 -4.83 -17.96 16.42
N ARG A 96 -5.10 -19.17 15.93
CA ARG A 96 -4.73 -19.55 14.56
C ARG A 96 -5.42 -18.67 13.51
N VAL A 97 -6.71 -18.42 13.65
CA VAL A 97 -7.48 -17.56 12.73
C VAL A 97 -6.90 -16.15 12.73
N LEU A 98 -6.69 -15.57 13.91
CA LEU A 98 -6.14 -14.22 14.04
C LEU A 98 -4.70 -14.10 13.56
N ASP A 99 -3.82 -15.05 13.90
CA ASP A 99 -2.41 -15.02 13.50
C ASP A 99 -2.26 -15.16 11.98
N SER A 100 -3.12 -15.98 11.36
CA SER A 100 -3.17 -16.10 9.90
C SER A 100 -3.68 -14.82 9.24
N ALA A 101 -4.72 -14.19 9.80
CA ALA A 101 -5.24 -12.91 9.32
C ALA A 101 -4.18 -11.80 9.44
N ILE A 102 -3.48 -11.70 10.58
CA ILE A 102 -2.37 -10.79 10.80
C ILE A 102 -1.28 -11.01 9.74
N GLY A 103 -0.86 -12.26 9.53
CA GLY A 103 0.17 -12.59 8.56
C GLY A 103 -0.19 -12.16 7.13
N LEU A 104 -1.44 -12.39 6.72
CA LEU A 104 -1.96 -11.98 5.41
C LEU A 104 -2.04 -10.45 5.27
N ALA A 105 -2.60 -9.75 6.26
CA ALA A 105 -2.71 -8.30 6.26
C ALA A 105 -1.34 -7.61 6.27
N VAL A 106 -0.40 -8.09 7.08
CA VAL A 106 0.99 -7.59 7.11
C VAL A 106 1.68 -7.81 5.77
N LYS A 107 1.50 -8.98 5.15
CA LYS A 107 2.06 -9.28 3.84
C LYS A 107 1.53 -8.31 2.77
N THR A 108 0.23 -8.07 2.70
CA THR A 108 -0.33 -7.16 1.69
C THR A 108 -0.07 -5.70 2.00
N PHE A 109 -0.06 -5.29 3.26
CA PHE A 109 0.36 -3.97 3.69
C PHE A 109 1.80 -3.68 3.22
N ALA A 110 2.74 -4.58 3.50
CA ALA A 110 4.13 -4.42 3.07
C ALA A 110 4.27 -4.38 1.54
N ALA A 111 3.50 -5.20 0.82
CA ALA A 111 3.46 -5.17 -0.64
C ALA A 111 2.88 -3.85 -1.18
N GLY A 112 1.81 -3.34 -0.57
CA GLY A 112 1.19 -2.06 -0.91
C GLY A 112 2.13 -0.88 -0.68
N GLN A 113 2.78 -0.81 0.48
CA GLN A 113 3.76 0.23 0.80
C GLN A 113 4.95 0.19 -0.17
N ALA A 114 5.45 -1.00 -0.52
CA ALA A 114 6.50 -1.15 -1.53
C ALA A 114 6.05 -0.70 -2.93
N ALA A 115 4.78 -0.91 -3.28
CA ALA A 115 4.21 -0.44 -4.53
C ALA A 115 4.07 1.10 -4.54
N GLU A 116 3.63 1.73 -3.45
CA GLU A 116 3.57 3.20 -3.36
C GLU A 116 4.96 3.84 -3.52
N VAL A 117 5.97 3.31 -2.82
CA VAL A 117 7.35 3.80 -2.92
C VAL A 117 7.87 3.66 -4.34
N ARG A 118 7.56 2.55 -5.02
CA ARG A 118 7.93 2.34 -6.43
C ARG A 118 7.24 3.33 -7.35
N GLY A 119 5.92 3.52 -7.20
CA GLY A 119 5.15 4.47 -8.00
C GLY A 119 5.67 5.90 -7.87
N ARG A 120 5.96 6.37 -6.65
CA ARG A 120 6.54 7.71 -6.41
C ARG A 120 7.91 7.87 -7.08
N ARG A 121 8.75 6.83 -7.08
CA ARG A 121 10.05 6.85 -7.78
C ARG A 121 9.89 6.93 -9.28
N GLU A 122 8.97 6.15 -9.85
CA GLU A 122 8.68 6.16 -11.29
C GLU A 122 8.14 7.51 -11.75
N GLU A 123 7.21 8.10 -10.99
CA GLU A 123 6.67 9.44 -11.26
C GLU A 123 7.77 10.51 -11.21
N TYR A 124 8.62 10.49 -10.17
CA TYR A 124 9.74 11.41 -10.06
C TYR A 124 10.72 11.27 -11.23
N LEU A 125 11.07 10.05 -11.62
CA LEU A 125 11.96 9.80 -12.76
C LEU A 125 11.33 10.27 -14.08
N ALA A 126 10.01 10.08 -14.26
CA ALA A 126 9.30 10.57 -15.42
C ALA A 126 9.31 12.10 -15.50
N PHE A 127 9.08 12.78 -14.38
CA PHE A 127 9.17 14.23 -14.26
C PHE A 127 10.58 14.75 -14.60
N VAL A 128 11.62 14.21 -13.97
CA VAL A 128 13.01 14.63 -14.23
C VAL A 128 13.42 14.35 -15.69
N ALA A 129 13.05 13.20 -16.24
CA ALA A 129 13.34 12.87 -17.64
C ALA A 129 12.62 13.82 -18.61
N HIS A 130 11.40 14.24 -18.29
CA HIS A 130 10.68 15.25 -19.07
C HIS A 130 11.41 16.61 -19.04
N ASP A 131 11.76 17.09 -17.85
CA ASP A 131 12.39 18.39 -17.65
C ASP A 131 13.79 18.49 -18.26
N LEU A 132 14.56 17.39 -18.29
CA LEU A 132 15.87 17.35 -18.94
C LEU A 132 15.77 17.26 -20.46
N ARG A 133 14.71 16.66 -21.01
CA ARG A 133 14.52 16.52 -22.46
C ARG A 133 14.42 17.88 -23.15
N THR A 134 13.73 18.84 -22.54
CA THR A 134 13.52 20.20 -23.09
C THR A 134 14.83 20.96 -23.34
N PRO A 135 15.71 21.18 -22.34
CA PRO A 135 16.97 21.88 -22.55
C PRO A 135 17.94 21.08 -23.43
N LEU A 136 17.99 19.74 -23.31
CA LEU A 136 18.85 18.92 -24.16
C LEU A 136 18.45 18.98 -25.64
N ASN A 137 17.15 19.00 -25.93
CA ASN A 137 16.64 19.19 -27.29
C ASN A 137 17.02 20.57 -27.83
N ALA A 138 16.92 21.63 -27.01
CA ALA A 138 17.34 22.97 -27.39
C ALA A 138 18.84 23.03 -27.71
N ILE A 139 19.70 22.43 -26.86
CA ILE A 139 21.15 22.34 -27.08
C ILE A 139 21.46 21.57 -28.36
N SER A 140 20.82 20.41 -28.56
CA SER A 140 21.00 19.57 -29.76
C SER A 140 20.62 20.31 -31.04
N LEU A 141 19.50 21.05 -31.02
CA LEU A 141 19.07 21.87 -32.15
C LEU A 141 20.07 23.00 -32.47
N ALA A 142 20.57 23.69 -31.44
CA ALA A 142 21.57 24.75 -31.60
C ALA A 142 22.88 24.21 -32.20
N LEU A 143 23.36 23.05 -31.75
CA LEU A 143 24.55 22.42 -32.30
C LEU A 143 24.38 22.04 -33.79
N ARG A 144 23.20 21.51 -34.17
CA ARG A 144 22.89 21.19 -35.57
C ARG A 144 22.86 22.44 -36.45
N ALA A 145 22.23 23.51 -35.99
CA ALA A 145 22.21 24.79 -36.73
C ALA A 145 23.62 25.40 -36.88
N GLY A 146 24.47 25.30 -35.87
CA GLY A 146 25.86 25.77 -35.93
C GLY A 146 26.76 24.94 -36.86
N SER A 147 26.47 23.65 -37.02
CA SER A 147 27.16 22.79 -38.01
C SER A 147 26.75 23.07 -39.45
N ALA A 148 25.56 23.65 -39.65
CA ALA A 148 25.09 24.18 -40.93
C ALA A 148 25.53 25.65 -41.10
N SER A 149 26.84 25.89 -41.15
CA SER A 149 27.37 27.23 -41.43
C SER A 149 26.87 27.74 -42.79
N PRO A 150 26.23 28.92 -42.87
CA PRO A 150 25.95 29.54 -44.16
C PRO A 150 27.29 29.97 -44.74
N ARG A 151 27.69 29.37 -45.87
CA ARG A 151 28.80 29.86 -46.69
C ARG A 151 28.55 31.35 -46.92
N THR A 152 29.38 32.20 -46.31
CA THR A 152 29.35 33.64 -46.52
C THR A 152 29.60 33.89 -48.01
N PRO A 153 28.70 34.60 -48.72
CA PRO A 153 29.03 35.05 -50.06
C PRO A 153 30.19 36.04 -49.92
N ARG A 154 31.36 35.69 -50.47
CA ARG A 154 32.51 36.59 -50.55
C ARG A 154 32.09 37.84 -51.31
N CYS A 155 31.94 38.97 -50.63
CA CYS A 155 31.95 40.27 -51.27
C CYS A 155 33.37 40.53 -51.82
N SER A 156 33.58 40.25 -53.10
CA SER A 156 34.73 40.76 -53.85
C SER A 156 34.38 42.15 -54.41
N GLY A 157 34.75 43.20 -53.68
CA GLY A 157 35.07 44.49 -54.30
C GLY A 157 36.49 44.45 -54.90
N PRO A 158 36.88 45.39 -55.79
CA PRO A 158 36.66 46.82 -55.55
C PRO A 158 36.14 47.64 -56.74
N CYS A 159 35.72 48.86 -56.38
CA CYS A 159 35.54 50.07 -57.20
C CYS A 159 36.27 50.12 -58.55
N ALA A 160 35.58 50.60 -59.58
CA ALA A 160 36.17 51.48 -60.58
C ALA A 160 35.14 52.50 -61.06
N ALA A 161 35.50 53.77 -60.90
CA ALA A 161 34.85 54.92 -61.47
C ALA A 161 34.95 54.90 -63.00
N THR A 162 33.91 55.34 -63.71
CA THR A 162 33.86 56.52 -64.61
C THR A 162 32.43 56.67 -65.11
#